data_AF-A0A455UA22-F1
#
_entry.id   AF-A0A455UA22-F1
#
_cell.length_a   1.000
_cell.length_b   1.000
_cell.length_c   1.000
_cell.angle_alpha   90.00
_cell.angle_beta   90.00
_cell.angle_gamma   90.00
#
_symmetry.space_group_name_H-M   'P 1'
#
loop_
_entity.id
_entity.type
_entity.pdbx_description
1 polymer ?
#
loop_
_entity_poly.entity_id
_entity_poly.type
_entity_poly.pdbx_seq_one_letter_code
_entity_poly.pdbx_strand_id
1 'polypeptide(L)'
;MLLYLLVKLGYDKRALLLQTIIALVVLPVTYWVTEPENNVNWVYGPAGQQNVLPDYLYLVILATVLIVFLYIPSHLLLSVYLATKMFCQ
;
A
#
# COMPACT_ATOMS: atom_id res chain seq x y z
N MET A 1 5.91 13.59 -10.47
CA MET A 1 6.67 14.19 -9.35
C MET A 1 7.29 13.16 -8.40
N LEU A 2 6.56 12.15 -7.90
CA LEU A 2 7.07 11.23 -6.87
C LEU A 2 8.35 10.47 -7.27
N LEU A 3 8.40 9.89 -8.47
CA LEU A 3 9.60 9.17 -8.95
C LEU A 3 10.84 10.08 -9.02
N TYR A 4 10.67 11.34 -9.42
CA TYR A 4 11.76 12.31 -9.44
C TYR A 4 12.32 12.57 -8.03
N LEU A 5 11.44 12.67 -7.02
CA LEU A 5 11.86 12.84 -5.64
C LEU A 5 12.58 11.61 -5.10
N LEU A 6 12.13 10.40 -5.44
CA LEU A 6 12.82 9.16 -5.06
C LEU A 6 14.22 9.08 -5.67
N VAL A 7 14.38 9.52 -6.93
CA VAL A 7 15.70 9.57 -7.58
C VAL A 7 16.59 10.64 -6.95
N LYS A 8 16.04 11.81 -6.62
CA LYS A 8 16.80 12.96 -6.11
C LYS A 8 17.16 12.84 -4.62
N LEU A 9 16.25 12.30 -3.81
CA LEU A 9 16.38 12.20 -2.34
C LEU A 9 16.78 10.80 -1.87
N GLY A 10 16.67 9.79 -2.74
CA GLY A 10 16.90 8.40 -2.41
C GLY A 10 15.64 7.69 -1.90
N TYR A 11 15.77 6.37 -1.74
CA TYR A 11 14.71 5.49 -1.23
C TYR A 11 15.04 5.00 0.18
N ASP A 12 14.09 5.15 1.11
CA ASP A 12 14.26 4.73 2.51
C ASP A 12 13.94 3.24 2.69
N LYS A 13 14.86 2.48 3.28
CA LYS A 13 14.69 1.05 3.56
C LYS A 13 13.53 0.75 4.54
N ARG A 14 13.16 1.71 5.37
CA ARG A 14 12.04 1.61 6.33
C ARG A 14 10.68 1.75 5.66
N ALA A 15 10.64 2.13 4.38
CA ALA A 15 9.39 2.38 3.66
C ALA A 15 8.44 1.18 3.68
N LEU A 16 8.95 -0.06 3.55
CA LEU A 16 8.09 -1.25 3.59
C LEU A 16 7.39 -1.42 4.94
N LEU A 17 8.13 -1.26 6.04
CA LEU A 17 7.58 -1.39 7.40
C LEU A 17 6.53 -0.31 7.65
N LEU A 18 6.87 0.96 7.38
CA LEU A 18 5.95 2.08 7.61
C LEU A 18 4.71 1.98 6.74
N GLN A 19 4.85 1.66 5.45
CA GLN A 19 3.72 1.51 4.53
C GLN A 19 2.79 0.35 4.96
N THR A 20 3.36 -0.74 5.46
CA THR A 20 2.60 -1.87 5.99
C THR A 20 1.80 -1.48 7.24
N ILE A 21 2.45 -0.81 8.21
CA ILE A 21 1.77 -0.32 9.42
C ILE A 21 0.66 0.65 9.05
N ILE A 22 0.93 1.59 8.16
CA ILE A 22 -0.07 2.56 7.69
C ILE A 22 -1.26 1.83 7.06
N ALA A 23 -1.05 0.86 6.17
CA ALA A 23 -2.15 0.13 5.56
C ALA A 23 -2.96 -0.68 6.59
N LEU A 24 -2.29 -1.35 7.53
CA LEU A 24 -2.94 -2.11 8.60
C LEU A 24 -3.74 -1.23 9.57
N VAL A 25 -3.46 0.07 9.65
CA VAL A 25 -4.25 1.02 10.45
C VAL A 25 -5.34 1.69 9.60
N VAL A 26 -4.99 2.19 8.41
CA VAL A 26 -5.89 2.97 7.55
C VAL A 26 -7.05 2.13 7.05
N LEU A 27 -6.82 0.89 6.61
CA LEU A 27 -7.89 0.03 6.11
C LEU A 27 -8.98 -0.23 7.15
N PRO A 28 -8.69 -0.71 8.37
CA PRO A 28 -9.71 -0.88 9.39
C PRO A 28 -10.34 0.44 9.82
N VAL A 29 -9.53 1.48 10.07
CA VAL A 29 -10.06 2.78 10.51
C VAL A 29 -11.06 3.31 9.49
N THR A 30 -10.71 3.29 8.19
CA THR A 30 -11.62 3.78 7.16
C THR A 30 -12.83 2.90 6.92
N TYR A 31 -12.73 1.59 7.11
CA TYR A 31 -13.93 0.72 7.15
C TYR A 31 -14.91 1.12 8.27
N TRP A 32 -14.42 1.55 9.44
CA TRP A 32 -15.28 1.94 10.56
C TRP A 32 -15.82 3.37 10.50
N VAL A 33 -15.11 4.29 9.84
CA VAL A 33 -15.46 5.73 9.87
C VAL A 33 -16.01 6.28 8.56
N THR A 34 -16.13 5.45 7.51
CA THR A 34 -16.66 5.87 6.21
C THR A 34 -17.93 5.08 5.85
N GLU A 35 -18.55 5.45 4.73
CA GLU A 35 -19.71 4.78 4.15
C GLU A 35 -19.33 4.25 2.76
N PRO A 36 -20.03 3.24 2.20
CA PRO A 36 -19.74 2.67 0.89
C PRO A 36 -19.69 3.68 -0.27
N GLU A 37 -20.44 4.78 -0.17
CA GLU A 37 -20.44 5.88 -1.14
C GLU A 37 -19.11 6.65 -1.15
N ASN A 38 -18.36 6.58 -0.05
CA ASN A 38 -17.08 7.26 0.19
C ASN A 38 -15.89 6.29 0.23
N ASN A 39 -15.94 5.23 -0.59
CA ASN A 39 -15.02 4.10 -0.56
C ASN A 39 -13.67 4.36 -1.27
N VAL A 40 -12.94 5.40 -0.85
CA VAL A 40 -11.64 5.77 -1.46
C VAL A 40 -10.60 4.67 -1.27
N ASN A 41 -10.58 4.02 -0.11
CA ASN A 41 -9.62 2.96 0.23
C ASN A 41 -10.06 1.56 -0.18
N TRP A 42 -11.19 1.43 -0.89
CA TRP A 42 -11.75 0.17 -1.37
C TRP A 42 -12.09 -0.84 -0.27
N VAL A 43 -12.25 -0.40 0.98
CA VAL A 43 -12.54 -1.23 2.15
C VAL A 43 -13.86 -2.00 2.06
N TYR A 44 -14.80 -1.57 1.21
CA TYR A 44 -16.06 -2.27 0.95
C TYR A 44 -16.06 -3.14 -0.32
N GLY A 45 -15.03 -3.07 -1.16
CA GLY A 45 -15.06 -3.69 -2.49
C GLY A 45 -14.61 -2.74 -3.60
N PRO A 46 -14.22 -3.26 -4.77
CA PRO A 46 -13.98 -2.43 -5.95
C PRO A 46 -15.30 -1.89 -6.51
N ALA A 47 -15.35 -0.59 -6.79
CA ALA A 47 -16.51 0.11 -7.39
C ALA A 47 -17.82 0.09 -6.55
N GLY A 48 -17.77 -0.29 -5.29
CA GLY A 48 -18.92 -0.30 -4.38
C GLY A 48 -18.81 -1.41 -3.34
N GLN A 49 -19.91 -1.66 -2.62
CA GLN A 49 -19.96 -2.73 -1.63
C GLN A 49 -20.08 -4.11 -2.29
N GLN A 50 -19.14 -5.00 -1.97
CA GLN A 50 -19.17 -6.41 -2.33
C GLN A 50 -20.04 -7.20 -1.34
N ASN A 51 -20.67 -8.29 -1.79
CA ASN A 51 -21.53 -9.14 -0.96
C ASN A 51 -21.15 -10.63 -1.02
N VAL A 52 -19.95 -10.95 -1.50
CA VAL A 52 -19.47 -12.34 -1.71
C VAL A 52 -18.74 -12.87 -0.49
N LEU A 53 -17.93 -12.03 0.15
CA LEU A 53 -17.12 -12.38 1.31
C LEU A 53 -17.64 -11.65 2.56
N PRO A 54 -17.43 -12.21 3.76
CA PRO A 54 -17.54 -11.43 4.99
C PRO A 54 -16.57 -10.25 4.98
N ASP A 55 -17.01 -9.09 5.46
CA ASP A 55 -16.25 -7.83 5.39
C ASP A 55 -14.84 -7.93 6.00
N TYR A 56 -14.71 -8.55 7.17
CA TYR A 56 -13.41 -8.74 7.82
C TYR A 56 -12.46 -9.61 6.98
N LEU A 57 -12.98 -10.63 6.29
CA LEU A 57 -12.18 -11.49 5.43
C LEU A 57 -11.75 -10.72 4.18
N TYR A 58 -12.63 -9.91 3.62
CA TYR A 58 -12.31 -9.01 2.55
C TYR A 58 -11.19 -8.03 2.94
N LEU A 59 -11.24 -7.40 4.12
CA LEU A 59 -10.19 -6.49 4.61
C LEU A 59 -8.84 -7.18 4.78
N VAL A 60 -8.81 -8.40 5.34
CA VAL A 60 -7.57 -9.18 5.49
C VAL A 60 -6.99 -9.52 4.13
N ILE A 61 -7.83 -9.94 3.17
CA ILE A 61 -7.39 -10.23 1.81
C ILE A 61 -6.87 -8.96 1.14
N LEU A 62 -7.58 -7.84 1.24
CA LEU A 62 -7.17 -6.55 0.69
C LEU A 62 -5.81 -6.12 1.23
N ALA A 63 -5.63 -6.13 2.55
CA ALA A 63 -4.35 -5.80 3.19
C ALA A 63 -3.23 -6.72 2.71
N THR A 64 -3.49 -8.03 2.65
CA THR A 64 -2.53 -9.02 2.16
C THR A 64 -2.15 -8.75 0.71
N VAL A 65 -3.13 -8.45 -0.15
CA VAL A 65 -2.89 -8.17 -1.56
C VAL A 65 -2.03 -6.92 -1.73
N LEU A 66 -2.35 -5.83 -1.02
CA LEU A 66 -1.55 -4.60 -1.05
C LEU A 66 -0.10 -4.86 -0.60
N ILE A 67 0.09 -5.59 0.50
CA ILE A 67 1.43 -5.84 1.04
C ILE A 67 2.24 -6.75 0.09
N VAL A 68 1.67 -7.89 -0.29
CA VAL A 68 2.38 -8.95 -1.01
C VAL A 68 2.58 -8.60 -2.48
N PHE A 69 1.57 -8.05 -3.15
CA PHE A 69 1.63 -7.84 -4.60
C PHE A 69 1.96 -6.41 -5.01
N LEU A 70 1.84 -5.42 -4.12
CA LEU A 70 2.20 -4.03 -4.43
C LEU A 70 3.41 -3.55 -3.62
N TYR A 71 3.37 -3.61 -2.28
CA TYR A 71 4.39 -2.98 -1.44
C TYR A 71 5.73 -3.72 -1.51
N ILE A 72 5.72 -5.05 -1.35
CA ILE A 72 6.96 -5.85 -1.41
C ILE A 72 7.62 -5.71 -2.80
N PRO A 73 6.93 -5.93 -3.94
CA PRO A 73 7.55 -5.82 -5.25
C PRO A 73 8.07 -4.41 -5.53
N SER A 74 7.30 -3.38 -5.19
CA SER A 74 7.74 -1.98 -5.34
C SER A 74 8.97 -1.68 -4.48
N HIS A 75 9.00 -2.16 -3.23
CA HIS A 75 10.13 -1.99 -2.32
C HIS A 75 11.39 -2.65 -2.88
N LEU A 76 11.29 -3.88 -3.38
CA LEU A 76 12.44 -4.59 -3.96
C LEU A 76 12.96 -3.88 -5.21
N LEU A 77 12.06 -3.50 -6.13
CA LEU A 77 12.43 -2.79 -7.36
C LEU A 77 13.14 -1.47 -7.07
N LEU A 78 12.58 -0.66 -6.17
CA LEU A 78 13.14 0.65 -5.82
C LEU A 78 14.44 0.51 -5.02
N SER A 79 14.50 -0.44 -4.08
CA SER A 79 15.71 -0.69 -3.29
C SER A 79 16.87 -1.14 -4.16
N VAL A 80 16.63 -2.05 -5.10
CA VAL A 80 17.67 -2.51 -6.03
C VAL A 80 18.10 -1.38 -6.95
N TYR A 81 17.16 -0.77 -7.69
CA TYR A 81 17.47 0.21 -8.72
C TYR A 81 18.16 1.48 -8.16
N LEU A 82 17.69 1.99 -7.02
CA LEU A 82 18.22 3.22 -6.44
C LEU A 82 19.46 2.96 -5.56
N ALA A 83 19.65 1.76 -4.99
CA ALA A 83 20.92 1.41 -4.36
C ALA A 83 22.05 1.35 -5.40
N THR A 84 21.80 0.77 -6.59
CA THR A 84 22.81 0.69 -7.65
C THR A 84 23.27 2.07 -8.14
N LYS A 85 22.37 3.06 -8.20
CA LYS A 85 22.73 4.43 -8.61
C LYS A 85 23.57 5.20 -7.60
N MET A 86 23.51 4.87 -6.31
CA MET A 86 24.29 5.54 -5.26
C MET A 86 25.77 5.15 -5.26
N PHE A 87 26.15 4.02 -5.88
CA PHE A 87 27.54 3.52 -5.97
C PHE A 87 28.22 3.81 -7.32
N CYS A 88 27.54 4.44 -8.27
CA CYS A 88 28.08 4.82 -9.58
C CYS A 88 28.17 6.36 -9.78
N GLN A 89 27.98 7.13 -8.71
CA GLN A 89 28.33 8.55 -8.63
C GLN A 89 29.52 8.73 -7.71
#